data_AF-A0A7K1WV68-F1
#
_entry.id   AF-A0A7K1WV68-F1
#
_cell.length_a   1.000
_cell.length_b   1.000
_cell.length_c   1.000
_cell.angle_alpha   90.00
_cell.angle_beta   90.00
_cell.angle_gamma   90.00
#
_symmetry.space_group_name_H-M   'P 1'
#
loop_
_entity.id
_entity.type
_entity.pdbx_description
1 polymer ?
#
loop_
_entity_poly.entity_id
_entity_poly.type
_entity_poly.pdbx_seq_one_letter_code
_entity_poly.pdbx_strand_id
1 'polypeptide(L)'
;MALFKNKLFVADINKVLQINTNTSKIEKVYKVDSAKFFNDVTSDANGDIYISDCFDNKIYKISDGEIKVWLESDFLSMPMDYYAEKMKF
;
A
#
# COMPACT_ATOMS: atom_id res chain seq x y z
N MET A 1 6.97 3.59 1.56
CA MET A 1 7.16 2.36 2.37
C MET A 1 6.50 2.55 3.72
N ALA A 2 5.96 1.50 4.33
CA ALA A 2 5.41 1.55 5.69
C ALA A 2 6.03 0.46 6.57
N LEU A 3 6.26 0.75 7.85
CA LEU A 3 6.73 -0.21 8.84
C LEU A 3 5.62 -0.44 9.86
N PHE A 4 5.20 -1.69 10.02
CA PHE A 4 4.30 -2.09 11.11
C PHE A 4 4.90 -3.29 11.84
N LYS A 5 5.24 -3.08 13.12
CA LYS A 5 6.01 -4.05 13.92
C LYS A 5 7.31 -4.44 13.17
N ASN A 6 7.54 -5.73 12.95
CA ASN A 6 8.74 -6.24 12.26
C ASN A 6 8.50 -6.51 10.77
N LYS A 7 7.51 -5.85 10.16
CA LYS A 7 7.13 -6.01 8.76
C LYS A 7 7.24 -4.69 8.02
N LEU A 8 8.14 -4.65 7.05
CA LEU A 8 8.31 -3.54 6.12
C LEU A 8 7.52 -3.82 4.85
N PHE A 9 6.64 -2.89 4.49
CA PHE A 9 5.82 -2.93 3.27
C PHE A 9 6.38 -1.95 2.24
N VAL A 10 6.74 -2.47 1.07
CA VAL A 10 7.40 -1.72 0.00
C VAL A 10 6.58 -1.84 -1.28
N ALA A 11 6.12 -0.71 -1.83
CA ALA A 11 5.52 -0.66 -3.15
C ALA A 11 6.60 -0.85 -4.24
N ASP A 12 6.27 -1.65 -5.25
CA ASP A 12 7.09 -1.89 -6.43
C ASP A 12 6.15 -2.03 -7.64
N ILE A 13 5.88 -0.91 -8.33
CA ILE A 13 5.07 -0.77 -9.55
C ILE A 13 3.64 -1.33 -9.44
N ASN A 14 3.47 -2.64 -9.40
CA ASN A 14 2.16 -3.32 -9.34
C ASN A 14 2.10 -4.40 -8.25
N LYS A 15 3.08 -4.41 -7.36
CA LYS A 15 3.12 -5.32 -6.21
C LYS A 15 3.56 -4.61 -4.95
N VAL A 16 3.22 -5.19 -3.82
CA VAL A 16 3.70 -4.80 -2.50
C VAL A 16 4.47 -5.96 -1.90
N LEU A 17 5.71 -5.71 -1.50
CA LEU A 17 6.53 -6.68 -0.79
C LEU A 17 6.31 -6.52 0.71
N GLN A 18 6.04 -7.62 1.41
CA GLN A 18 6.11 -7.68 2.87
C GLN A 18 7.41 -8.35 3.27
N ILE A 19 8.28 -7.58 3.91
CA ILE A 19 9.63 -7.98 4.29
C ILE A 19 9.71 -8.07 5.81
N ASN A 20 10.19 -9.20 6.31
CA ASN A 20 10.53 -9.35 7.72
C ASN A 20 11.84 -8.62 8.02
N THR A 21 11.78 -7.60 8.87
CA THR A 21 12.95 -6.75 9.16
C THR A 21 14.00 -7.43 10.02
N ASN A 22 13.65 -8.50 10.75
CA ASN A 22 14.60 -9.23 11.59
C ASN A 22 15.42 -10.25 10.77
N THR A 23 14.81 -10.81 9.72
CA THR A 23 15.43 -11.86 8.90
C THR A 23 15.83 -11.41 7.50
N SER A 24 15.43 -10.19 7.12
CA SER A 24 15.62 -9.62 5.77
C SER A 24 15.01 -10.46 4.64
N LYS A 25 14.00 -11.28 4.94
CA LYS A 25 13.32 -12.14 3.97
C LYS A 25 12.00 -11.51 3.51
N ILE A 26 11.71 -11.65 2.22
CA ILE A 26 10.37 -11.39 1.68
C ILE A 26 9.47 -12.55 2.14
N GLU A 27 8.47 -12.25 2.96
CA GLU A 27 7.51 -13.25 3.47
C GLU A 27 6.28 -13.38 2.57
N LYS A 28 5.85 -12.27 1.95
CA LYS A 28 4.70 -12.23 1.03
C LYS A 28 4.92 -11.21 -0.08
N VAL A 29 4.32 -11.49 -1.23
CA VAL A 29 4.22 -10.57 -2.37
C VAL A 29 2.74 -10.44 -2.73
N TYR A 30 2.22 -9.23 -2.62
CA TYR A 30 0.84 -8.90 -3.00
C TYR A 30 0.88 -8.30 -4.40
N LYS A 31 0.54 -9.09 -5.43
CA LYS A 31 0.52 -8.62 -6.81
C LYS A 31 -0.89 -8.21 -7.22
N VAL A 32 -1.01 -7.07 -7.90
CA VAL A 32 -2.26 -6.57 -8.47
C VAL A 32 -2.02 -6.30 -9.95
N ASP A 33 -2.45 -7.20 -10.84
CA ASP A 33 -2.16 -7.08 -12.27
C ASP A 33 -2.78 -5.83 -12.93
N SER A 34 -3.89 -5.32 -12.37
CA SER A 34 -4.54 -4.11 -12.86
C SER A 34 -3.85 -2.82 -12.43
N ALA A 35 -3.01 -2.87 -11.39
CA ALA A 35 -2.36 -1.68 -10.85
C ALA A 35 -1.39 -1.07 -11.87
N LYS A 36 -1.37 0.26 -11.94
CA LYS A 36 -0.58 1.00 -12.93
C LYS A 36 0.74 1.47 -12.34
N PHE A 37 0.69 2.10 -11.17
CA PHE A 37 1.90 2.59 -10.51
C PHE A 37 1.67 2.81 -9.01
N PHE A 38 1.91 1.75 -8.23
CA PHE A 38 2.03 1.83 -6.79
C PHE A 38 3.22 2.68 -6.40
N ASN A 39 2.95 3.73 -5.62
CA ASN A 39 3.96 4.70 -5.22
C ASN A 39 4.09 4.73 -3.70
N ASP A 40 3.04 5.20 -3.01
CA ASP A 40 3.10 5.42 -1.58
C ASP A 40 2.46 4.28 -0.81
N VAL A 41 2.98 4.06 0.39
CA VAL A 41 2.51 3.03 1.32
C VAL A 41 2.50 3.63 2.72
N THR A 42 1.35 3.59 3.39
CA THR A 42 1.19 4.00 4.78
C THR A 42 0.48 2.91 5.58
N SER A 43 0.56 2.97 6.91
CA SER A 43 -0.13 2.04 7.81
C SER A 43 -0.93 2.79 8.87
N ASP A 44 -2.07 2.23 9.28
CA ASP A 44 -2.82 2.72 10.43
C ASP A 44 -2.37 2.06 11.75
N ALA A 45 -3.04 2.40 12.86
CA ALA A 45 -2.75 1.83 14.18
C ALA A 45 -3.12 0.34 14.31
N ASN A 46 -4.03 -0.16 13.47
CA ASN A 46 -4.46 -1.57 13.45
C ASN A 46 -3.48 -2.46 12.66
N GLY A 47 -2.63 -1.85 11.84
CA GLY A 47 -1.69 -2.52 10.96
C GLY A 47 -2.24 -2.77 9.56
N ASP A 48 -3.36 -2.13 9.22
CA ASP A 48 -3.83 -2.08 7.85
C ASP A 48 -2.91 -1.21 7.02
N ILE A 49 -2.61 -1.66 5.79
CA ILE A 49 -1.66 -0.99 4.90
C ILE A 49 -2.41 -0.39 3.73
N TYR A 50 -2.19 0.89 3.45
CA TYR A 50 -2.84 1.61 2.36
C TYR A 50 -1.81 1.97 1.29
N ILE A 51 -2.17 1.76 0.03
CA ILE A 51 -1.28 1.92 -1.12
C ILE A 51 -1.96 2.77 -2.18
N SER A 52 -1.31 3.84 -2.63
CA SER A 52 -1.80 4.67 -3.72
C SER A 52 -1.41 4.09 -5.08
N ASP A 53 -2.35 4.06 -6.02
CA ASP A 53 -2.06 3.88 -7.45
C ASP A 53 -2.14 5.23 -8.16
N CYS A 54 -0.97 5.82 -8.45
CA CYS A 54 -0.88 7.19 -8.93
C CYS A 54 -1.47 7.42 -10.33
N PHE A 55 -1.70 6.35 -11.10
CA PHE A 55 -2.22 6.45 -12.47
C PHE A 55 -3.57 5.74 -12.66
N ASP A 56 -4.22 5.29 -11.58
CA ASP A 56 -5.52 4.60 -11.67
C ASP A 56 -6.55 5.10 -10.63
N ASN A 57 -6.29 6.26 -10.00
CA ASN A 57 -7.19 6.94 -9.04
C ASN A 57 -7.76 6.02 -7.94
N LYS A 58 -6.95 5.04 -7.50
CA LYS A 58 -7.32 4.02 -6.51
C LYS A 58 -6.40 4.06 -5.30
N ILE A 59 -7.01 3.79 -4.15
CA ILE A 59 -6.31 3.39 -2.93
C ILE A 59 -6.59 1.91 -2.70
N TYR A 60 -5.55 1.11 -2.59
CA TYR A 60 -5.62 -0.29 -2.19
C TYR A 60 -5.37 -0.41 -0.69
N LYS A 61 -5.96 -1.42 -0.07
CA LYS A 61 -5.75 -1.78 1.33
C LYS A 61 -5.29 -3.23 1.44
N ILE A 62 -4.26 -3.48 2.22
CA ILE A 62 -3.90 -4.79 2.73
C ILE A 62 -4.47 -4.94 4.13
N SER A 63 -5.35 -5.90 4.32
CA SER A 63 -5.97 -6.25 5.61
C SER A 63 -6.18 -7.76 5.64
N ASP A 64 -6.00 -8.39 6.80
CA ASP A 64 -6.10 -9.84 6.98
C ASP A 64 -5.30 -10.68 5.97
N GLY A 65 -4.21 -10.11 5.44
CA GLY A 65 -3.33 -10.77 4.47
C GLY A 65 -3.87 -10.83 3.04
N GLU A 66 -4.84 -10.00 2.69
CA GLU A 66 -5.36 -9.81 1.33
C GLU A 66 -5.23 -8.35 0.89
N ILE A 67 -4.97 -8.10 -0.40
CA ILE A 67 -4.97 -6.76 -1.00
C ILE A 67 -6.25 -6.55 -1.81
N LYS A 68 -6.96 -5.43 -1.57
CA LYS A 68 -8.20 -5.07 -2.27
C LYS A 68 -8.27 -3.57 -2.52
N VAL A 69 -9.08 -3.15 -3.50
CA VAL A 69 -9.44 -1.74 -3.64
C VAL A 69 -10.24 -1.32 -2.42
N TRP A 70 -9.82 -0.23 -1.78
CA TRP A 70 -10.50 0.34 -0.61
C TRP A 70 -11.27 1.60 -0.97
N LEU A 71 -10.70 2.44 -1.84
CA LEU A 71 -11.33 3.64 -2.35
C LEU A 71 -10.98 3.83 -3.82
N GLU A 72 -11.98 4.20 -4.61
CA GLU A 72 -11.86 4.59 -6.00
C GLU A 72 -12.77 5.81 -6.20
N SER A 73 -12.23 6.86 -6.81
CA SER A 73 -12.99 8.10 -7.01
C SER A 73 -12.31 8.96 -8.06
N ASP A 74 -13.09 9.53 -8.97
CA ASP A 74 -12.60 10.49 -9.98
C ASP A 74 -12.04 11.78 -9.35
N PHE A 75 -12.39 12.06 -8.08
CA PHE A 75 -11.84 13.16 -7.31
C PHE A 75 -10.42 12.89 -6.81
N LEU A 76 -9.95 11.63 -6.83
CA LEU A 76 -8.56 11.28 -6.54
C LEU A 76 -7.69 11.58 -7.76
N SER A 77 -7.51 12.85 -8.12
CA SER A 77 -6.64 13.22 -9.23
C SER A 77 -5.16 13.06 -8.83
N MET A 78 -4.48 12.02 -9.32
CA MET A 78 -3.09 11.69 -8.99
C MET A 78 -2.87 11.67 -7.47
N PRO A 79 -3.27 10.59 -6.76
CA PRO A 79 -3.03 10.46 -5.34
C PRO A 79 -1.53 10.35 -5.06
N MET A 80 -0.89 11.52 -4.92
CA MET A 80 0.48 11.69 -4.41
C MET A 80 0.43 11.79 -2.87
N ASP A 81 1.60 11.71 -2.25
CA ASP A 81 1.92 11.79 -0.80
C ASP A 81 0.93 12.57 0.09
N TYR A 82 0.37 13.68 -0.40
CA TYR A 82 -0.61 14.51 0.30
C TYR A 82 -1.83 13.74 0.84
N TYR A 83 -2.31 12.70 0.13
CA TYR A 83 -3.47 11.93 0.57
C TYR A 83 -3.10 10.85 1.60
N ALA A 84 -1.92 10.24 1.48
CA ALA A 84 -1.47 9.20 2.40
C ALA A 84 -1.22 9.74 3.82
N GLU A 85 -0.77 11.00 3.94
CA GLU A 85 -0.54 11.63 5.24
C GLU A 85 -1.85 12.03 5.96
N LYS A 86 -2.87 12.49 5.23
CA LYS A 86 -4.17 12.83 5.81
C LYS A 86 -5.11 11.65 6.02
N MET A 87 -4.82 10.50 5.41
CA MET A 87 -5.50 9.23 5.68
C MET A 87 -4.85 8.44 6.84
N LYS A 88 -3.93 9.06 7.59
CA LYS A 88 -3.53 8.56 8.91
C LYS A 88 -4.74 8.69 9.85
N PHE A 89 -5.53 7.62 9.94
CA PHE A 89 -6.58 7.44 10.94
C PHE A 89 -5.97 7.21 12.33
#